data_AF-A0A1V5Y9W8-F1
#
_entry.id   AF-A0A1V5Y9W8-F1
#
_cell.length_a   1.000
_cell.length_b   1.000
_cell.length_c   1.000
_cell.angle_alpha   90.00
_cell.angle_beta   90.00
_cell.angle_gamma   90.00
#
_symmetry.space_group_name_H-M   'P 1'
#
loop_
_entity.id
_entity.type
_entity.pdbx_description
1 polymer ?
#
loop_
_entity_poly.entity_id
_entity_poly.type
_entity_poly.pdbx_seq_one_letter_code
_entity_poly.pdbx_strand_id
1 'polypeptide(L)'
;MWIYEKKLQYPVRICKPDTRMAKLLMTQYGGPDSELAAGTRYLTQRFSMPDDRVRATVNDIGTEELAHWEMIGTMIYQCMRGASREDIKAAGLDGYYTIHDCGVFPVDANGVPFTTAYIQCTGDPIADLHEDLAAEQKARATYEHLINMTDNPDIIDPLRFLRQREVVHFQRFGECLSIVQQIMCNKHAMSNAAAPYSRSAYSK
;
A
#
# COMPACT_ATOMS: atom_id res chain seq x y z
N MET A 1 -14.08 14.19 4.22
CA MET A 1 -14.56 14.62 2.90
C MET A 1 -13.45 14.30 1.91
N TRP A 2 -13.75 13.64 0.80
CA TRP A 2 -12.79 13.35 -0.28
C TRP A 2 -13.04 14.30 -1.45
N ILE A 3 -11.97 14.67 -2.15
CA ILE A 3 -12.03 15.46 -3.37
C ILE A 3 -11.31 14.66 -4.45
N TYR A 4 -11.92 14.57 -5.62
CA TYR A 4 -11.34 13.90 -6.78
C TYR A 4 -10.88 14.93 -7.80
N GLU A 5 -9.64 14.79 -8.25
CA GLU A 5 -9.06 15.54 -9.36
C GLU A 5 -8.83 14.55 -10.51
N LYS A 6 -9.24 14.90 -11.74
CA LYS A 6 -9.13 13.98 -12.90
C LYS A 6 -7.69 13.65 -13.30
N LYS A 7 -6.73 14.42 -12.78
CA LYS A 7 -5.32 14.28 -13.11
C LYS A 7 -4.70 13.21 -12.23
N LEU A 8 -4.10 12.20 -12.87
CA LEU A 8 -3.25 11.23 -12.18
C LEU A 8 -2.09 11.92 -11.45
N GLN A 9 -1.72 11.40 -10.29
CA GLN A 9 -0.61 11.92 -9.49
C GLN A 9 0.70 11.97 -10.30
N TYR A 10 0.95 10.93 -11.09
CA TYR A 10 2.05 10.87 -12.04
C TYR A 10 1.56 10.38 -13.41
N PRO A 11 2.08 10.91 -14.54
CA PRO A 11 1.59 10.54 -15.87
C PRO A 11 1.73 9.05 -16.19
N VAL A 12 0.66 8.44 -16.72
CA VAL A 12 0.68 7.08 -17.28
C VAL A 12 0.30 7.15 -18.77
N ARG A 13 1.24 6.80 -19.65
CA ARG A 13 1.09 6.89 -21.12
C ARG A 13 1.71 5.69 -21.82
N ILE A 14 1.05 4.55 -21.76
CA ILE A 14 1.47 3.31 -22.39
C ILE A 14 0.99 3.30 -23.85
N CYS A 15 1.92 3.47 -24.78
CA CYS A 15 1.61 3.56 -26.20
C CYS A 15 1.34 2.19 -26.82
N LYS A 16 2.12 1.18 -26.41
CA LYS A 16 2.02 -0.20 -26.89
C LYS A 16 1.33 -1.09 -25.84
N PRO A 17 0.12 -1.59 -26.09
CA PRO A 17 -0.56 -2.56 -25.22
C PRO A 17 0.31 -3.81 -24.95
N ASP A 18 0.15 -4.40 -23.77
CA ASP A 18 0.88 -5.59 -23.31
C ASP A 18 0.02 -6.36 -22.29
N THR A 19 -0.75 -7.34 -22.76
CA THR A 19 -1.68 -8.14 -21.93
C THR A 19 -0.96 -8.96 -20.87
N ARG A 20 0.29 -9.37 -21.14
CA ARG A 20 1.13 -10.06 -20.16
C ARG A 20 1.50 -9.11 -19.02
N MET A 21 1.92 -7.88 -19.31
CA MET A 21 2.17 -6.90 -18.25
C MET A 21 0.89 -6.49 -17.53
N ALA A 22 -0.26 -6.39 -18.21
CA ALA A 22 -1.53 -6.15 -17.53
C ALA A 22 -1.80 -7.19 -16.43
N LYS A 23 -1.63 -8.48 -16.73
CA LYS A 23 -1.76 -9.56 -15.75
C LYS A 23 -0.80 -9.38 -14.58
N LEU A 24 0.47 -9.06 -14.83
CA LEU A 24 1.46 -8.91 -13.76
C LEU A 24 1.17 -7.69 -12.86
N LEU A 25 0.74 -6.58 -13.46
CA LEU A 25 0.37 -5.34 -12.74
C LEU A 25 -0.81 -5.55 -11.78
N MET A 26 -1.68 -6.54 -12.01
CA MET A 26 -2.75 -6.91 -11.07
C MET A 26 -2.19 -7.22 -9.67
N THR A 27 -0.94 -7.71 -9.56
CA THR A 27 -0.27 -7.93 -8.26
C THR A 27 -0.27 -6.67 -7.38
N GLN A 28 0.00 -5.48 -7.96
CA GLN A 28 -0.03 -4.20 -7.23
C GLN A 28 -1.41 -3.54 -7.24
N TYR A 29 -2.41 -4.13 -7.91
CA TYR A 29 -3.80 -3.63 -7.90
C TYR A 29 -4.67 -4.30 -6.83
N GLY A 30 -4.59 -5.62 -6.70
CA GLY A 30 -5.42 -6.41 -5.78
C GLY A 30 -4.68 -7.48 -4.98
N GLY A 31 -3.36 -7.59 -5.11
CA GLY A 31 -2.55 -8.53 -4.33
C GLY A 31 -2.34 -8.12 -2.86
N PRO A 32 -1.64 -8.95 -2.07
CA PRO A 32 -1.46 -8.73 -0.62
C PRO A 32 -0.63 -7.48 -0.28
N ASP A 33 0.34 -7.14 -1.13
CA ASP A 33 1.22 -5.98 -0.97
C ASP A 33 0.85 -4.85 -1.96
N SER A 34 -0.40 -4.84 -2.42
CA SER A 34 -0.92 -3.88 -3.40
C SER A 34 -1.19 -2.50 -2.81
N GLU A 35 -1.38 -1.53 -3.71
CA GLU A 35 -1.81 -0.17 -3.38
C GLU A 35 -3.16 -0.14 -2.65
N LEU A 36 -4.07 -1.06 -3.02
CA LEU A 36 -5.35 -1.19 -2.31
C LEU A 36 -5.15 -1.66 -0.88
N ALA A 37 -4.23 -2.61 -0.66
CA ALA A 37 -3.88 -3.08 0.69
C ALA A 37 -3.24 -1.95 1.50
N ALA A 38 -2.27 -1.24 0.93
CA ALA A 38 -1.59 -0.10 1.54
C ALA A 38 -2.59 1.00 1.95
N GLY A 39 -3.38 1.51 1.01
CA GLY A 39 -4.34 2.58 1.28
C GLY A 39 -5.37 2.20 2.34
N THR A 40 -5.96 1.00 2.24
CA THR A 40 -6.97 0.57 3.21
C THR A 40 -6.38 0.30 4.60
N ARG A 41 -5.15 -0.23 4.68
CA ARG A 41 -4.42 -0.43 5.94
C ARG A 41 -4.21 0.91 6.66
N TYR A 42 -3.56 1.86 6.01
CA TYR A 42 -3.17 3.13 6.62
C TYR A 42 -4.40 3.98 7.00
N LEU A 43 -5.39 4.07 6.10
CA LEU A 43 -6.64 4.80 6.37
C LEU A 43 -7.46 4.19 7.52
N THR A 44 -7.23 2.92 7.87
CA THR A 44 -7.87 2.27 9.02
C THR A 44 -7.06 2.50 10.31
N GLN A 45 -5.74 2.34 10.27
CA GLN A 45 -4.88 2.52 11.45
C GLN A 45 -4.83 3.98 11.96
N ARG A 46 -5.07 4.99 11.11
CA ARG A 46 -5.05 6.41 11.55
C ARG A 46 -5.94 6.69 12.77
N PHE A 47 -7.03 5.92 12.98
CA PHE A 47 -7.98 6.14 14.07
C PHE A 47 -7.41 5.78 15.45
N SER A 48 -6.42 4.89 15.52
CA SER A 48 -5.75 4.48 16.76
C SER A 48 -4.44 5.23 17.03
N MET A 49 -3.95 6.05 16.08
CA MET A 49 -2.67 6.75 16.23
C MET A 49 -2.71 7.78 17.38
N PRO A 50 -1.75 7.76 18.32
CA PRO A 50 -1.82 8.52 19.58
C PRO A 50 -1.34 9.97 19.48
N ASP A 51 -0.73 10.38 18.37
CA ASP A 51 -0.15 11.70 18.12
C ASP A 51 -0.75 12.29 16.83
N ASP A 52 -1.09 13.59 16.84
CA ASP A 52 -1.72 14.25 15.69
C ASP A 52 -0.84 14.24 14.44
N ARG A 53 0.49 14.35 14.60
CA ARG A 53 1.43 14.36 13.47
C ARG A 53 1.48 12.99 12.83
N VAL A 54 1.55 11.93 13.66
CA VAL A 54 1.55 10.54 13.19
C VAL A 54 0.23 10.21 12.51
N ARG A 55 -0.90 10.56 13.14
CA ARG A 55 -2.24 10.38 12.55
C ARG A 55 -2.37 11.10 11.21
N ALA A 56 -1.85 12.32 11.10
CA ALA A 56 -1.84 13.06 9.85
C ALA A 56 -0.99 12.37 8.78
N THR A 57 0.25 11.96 9.10
CA THR A 57 1.14 11.28 8.15
C THR A 57 0.54 9.97 7.64
N VAL A 58 0.01 9.11 8.53
CA VAL A 58 -0.64 7.85 8.12
C VAL A 58 -1.87 8.13 7.25
N ASN A 59 -2.66 9.17 7.58
CA ASN A 59 -3.80 9.57 6.77
C ASN A 59 -3.38 10.08 5.38
N ASP A 60 -2.33 10.89 5.31
CA ASP A 60 -1.86 11.51 4.07
C ASP A 60 -1.28 10.45 3.13
N ILE A 61 -0.46 9.53 3.66
CA ILE A 61 0.08 8.39 2.90
C ILE A 61 -1.06 7.48 2.44
N GLY A 62 -1.98 7.07 3.33
CA GLY A 62 -3.12 6.24 2.93
C GLY A 62 -4.02 6.88 1.87
N THR A 63 -4.07 8.22 1.82
CA THR A 63 -4.77 8.97 0.76
C THR A 63 -3.99 8.94 -0.55
N GLU A 64 -2.66 9.07 -0.48
CA GLU A 64 -1.76 8.93 -1.61
C GLU A 64 -1.86 7.54 -2.27
N GLU A 65 -1.96 6.46 -1.49
CA GLU A 65 -2.08 5.10 -2.04
C GLU A 65 -3.33 4.89 -2.90
N LEU A 66 -4.41 5.63 -2.64
CA LEU A 66 -5.59 5.56 -3.53
C LEU A 66 -5.31 6.19 -4.89
N ALA A 67 -4.42 7.18 -4.97
CA ALA A 67 -3.94 7.72 -6.24
C ALA A 67 -2.97 6.76 -6.94
N HIS A 68 -2.11 6.05 -6.19
CA HIS A 68 -1.28 4.98 -6.73
C HIS A 68 -2.12 3.82 -7.29
N TRP A 69 -3.18 3.45 -6.57
CA TRP A 69 -4.13 2.44 -7.02
C TRP A 69 -4.82 2.85 -8.33
N GLU A 70 -5.21 4.12 -8.48
CA GLU A 70 -5.74 4.67 -9.74
C GLU A 70 -4.68 4.62 -10.87
N MET A 71 -3.42 4.92 -10.56
CA MET A 71 -2.32 4.80 -11.53
C MET A 71 -2.14 3.36 -12.03
N ILE A 72 -2.08 2.37 -11.13
CA ILE A 72 -1.96 0.96 -11.51
C ILE A 72 -3.19 0.51 -12.30
N GLY A 73 -4.40 0.88 -11.89
CA GLY A 73 -5.62 0.59 -12.64
C GLY A 73 -5.58 1.18 -14.05
N THR A 74 -5.07 2.41 -14.19
CA THR A 74 -4.86 3.05 -15.49
C THR A 74 -3.84 2.32 -16.34
N MET A 75 -2.74 1.84 -15.73
CA MET A 75 -1.73 1.05 -16.44
C MET A 75 -2.32 -0.27 -16.96
N ILE A 76 -3.06 -1.00 -16.13
CA ILE A 76 -3.75 -2.24 -16.53
C ILE A 76 -4.70 -1.96 -17.69
N TYR A 77 -5.53 -0.92 -17.59
CA TYR A 77 -6.45 -0.52 -18.65
C TYR A 77 -5.73 -0.22 -19.97
N GLN A 78 -4.64 0.56 -19.95
CA GLN A 78 -3.90 0.89 -21.17
C GLN A 78 -3.16 -0.32 -21.75
N CYS A 79 -2.67 -1.24 -20.92
CA CYS A 79 -2.05 -2.49 -21.34
C CYS A 79 -3.06 -3.48 -21.97
N MET A 80 -4.32 -3.48 -21.54
CA MET A 80 -5.40 -4.33 -22.07
C MET A 80 -6.12 -3.74 -23.29
N ARG A 81 -5.91 -2.45 -23.61
CA ARG A 81 -6.65 -1.74 -24.65
C ARG A 81 -6.45 -2.40 -26.03
N GLY A 82 -7.56 -2.86 -26.60
CA GLY A 82 -7.58 -3.44 -27.95
C GLY A 82 -7.02 -4.87 -28.02
N ALA A 83 -6.84 -5.54 -26.89
CA ALA A 83 -6.41 -6.92 -26.85
C ALA A 83 -7.39 -7.84 -27.60
N SER A 84 -6.86 -8.68 -28.49
CA SER A 84 -7.65 -9.75 -29.12
C SER A 84 -7.91 -10.90 -28.14
N ARG A 85 -8.87 -11.78 -28.45
CA ARG A 85 -9.10 -12.98 -27.62
C ARG A 85 -7.87 -13.89 -27.59
N GLU A 86 -7.12 -13.91 -28.67
CA GLU A 86 -5.87 -14.64 -28.82
C GLU A 86 -4.79 -14.08 -27.89
N ASP A 87 -4.63 -12.75 -27.82
CA ASP A 87 -3.67 -12.09 -26.90
C ASP A 87 -4.02 -12.33 -25.43
N ILE A 88 -5.31 -12.30 -25.10
CA ILE A 88 -5.83 -12.57 -23.76
C ILE A 88 -5.52 -14.02 -23.35
N LYS A 89 -5.79 -14.97 -24.25
CA LYS A 89 -5.51 -16.39 -24.02
C LYS A 89 -4.00 -16.64 -23.90
N ALA A 90 -3.18 -15.99 -24.74
CA ALA A 90 -1.72 -16.12 -24.69
C ALA A 90 -1.14 -15.58 -23.37
N ALA A 91 -1.75 -14.54 -22.77
CA ALA A 91 -1.37 -14.05 -21.44
C ALA A 91 -1.89 -14.93 -20.28
N GLY A 92 -2.71 -15.94 -20.56
CA GLY A 92 -3.38 -16.76 -19.54
C GLY A 92 -4.39 -15.96 -18.73
N LEU A 93 -5.17 -15.10 -19.40
CA LEU A 93 -6.26 -14.29 -18.84
C LEU A 93 -7.65 -14.75 -19.35
N ASP A 94 -7.76 -15.93 -19.97
CA ASP A 94 -9.03 -16.46 -20.47
C ASP A 94 -10.07 -16.63 -19.36
N GLY A 95 -9.68 -17.19 -18.21
CA GLY A 95 -10.57 -17.28 -17.04
C GLY A 95 -11.02 -15.90 -16.53
N TYR A 96 -10.09 -14.96 -16.40
CA TYR A 96 -10.39 -13.57 -16.01
C TYR A 96 -11.38 -12.91 -16.97
N TYR A 97 -11.15 -13.06 -18.27
CA TYR A 97 -11.97 -12.50 -19.34
C TYR A 97 -13.42 -12.98 -19.30
N THR A 98 -13.66 -14.25 -18.97
CA THR A 98 -15.04 -14.77 -18.89
C THR A 98 -15.91 -14.08 -17.84
N ILE A 99 -15.30 -13.47 -16.81
CA ILE A 99 -15.99 -12.79 -15.72
C ILE A 99 -15.96 -11.28 -15.91
N HIS A 100 -14.81 -10.74 -16.34
CA HIS A 100 -14.52 -9.31 -16.29
C HIS A 100 -14.31 -8.66 -17.66
N ASP A 101 -14.38 -9.42 -18.76
CA ASP A 101 -13.98 -8.98 -20.10
C ASP A 101 -12.56 -8.34 -20.04
N CYS A 102 -12.37 -7.10 -20.48
CA CYS A 102 -11.13 -6.33 -20.29
C CYS A 102 -11.21 -5.30 -19.14
N GLY A 103 -12.21 -5.41 -18.27
CA GLY A 103 -12.38 -4.54 -17.11
C GLY A 103 -11.23 -4.67 -16.11
N VAL A 104 -10.98 -3.63 -15.32
CA VAL A 104 -9.98 -3.65 -14.23
C VAL A 104 -10.68 -4.14 -12.96
N PHE A 105 -10.15 -5.19 -12.33
CA PHE A 105 -10.74 -5.83 -11.16
C PHE A 105 -9.68 -6.12 -10.09
N PRO A 106 -9.97 -5.94 -8.78
CA PRO A 106 -8.99 -6.08 -7.70
C PRO A 106 -8.69 -7.54 -7.36
N VAL A 107 -7.90 -8.17 -8.22
CA VAL A 107 -7.26 -9.49 -8.02
C VAL A 107 -5.76 -9.36 -8.15
N ASP A 108 -5.01 -10.35 -7.68
CA ASP A 108 -3.58 -10.50 -8.00
C ASP A 108 -3.37 -11.10 -9.42
N ALA A 109 -2.10 -11.27 -9.82
CA ALA A 109 -1.74 -11.85 -11.12
C ALA A 109 -2.16 -13.33 -11.29
N ASN A 110 -2.56 -14.01 -10.22
CA ASN A 110 -3.07 -15.38 -10.23
C ASN A 110 -4.60 -15.44 -10.17
N GLY A 111 -5.29 -14.29 -10.14
CA GLY A 111 -6.73 -14.20 -10.04
C GLY A 111 -7.28 -14.36 -8.62
N VAL A 112 -6.44 -14.29 -7.57
CA VAL A 112 -6.89 -14.30 -6.19
C VAL A 112 -7.49 -12.95 -5.85
N PRO A 113 -8.78 -12.87 -5.46
CA PRO A 113 -9.42 -11.60 -5.12
C PRO A 113 -8.76 -10.92 -3.92
N PHE A 114 -8.73 -9.60 -3.95
CA PHE A 114 -8.38 -8.81 -2.77
C PHE A 114 -9.25 -9.22 -1.59
N THR A 115 -8.63 -9.34 -0.41
CA THR A 115 -9.31 -9.71 0.84
C THR A 115 -8.78 -8.87 1.99
N THR A 116 -9.64 -8.56 2.95
CA THR A 116 -9.25 -7.89 4.19
C THR A 116 -8.27 -8.70 5.03
N ALA A 117 -8.11 -10.00 4.75
CA ALA A 117 -7.07 -10.83 5.37
C ALA A 117 -5.63 -10.41 5.03
N TYR A 118 -5.42 -9.54 4.03
CA TYR A 118 -4.11 -9.01 3.66
C TYR A 118 -3.61 -7.84 4.53
N ILE A 119 -4.50 -7.25 5.34
CA ILE A 119 -4.17 -6.08 6.16
C ILE A 119 -4.39 -6.38 7.64
N GLN A 120 -3.64 -5.68 8.50
CA GLN A 120 -3.83 -5.70 9.95
C GLN A 120 -3.94 -4.28 10.52
N CYS A 121 -4.80 -4.14 11.52
CA CYS A 121 -4.97 -2.94 12.32
C CYS A 121 -5.29 -3.38 13.74
N THR A 122 -4.28 -3.39 14.59
CA THR A 122 -4.37 -3.95 15.96
C THR A 122 -4.83 -2.92 16.97
N GLY A 123 -4.64 -1.63 16.66
CA GLY A 123 -4.82 -0.54 17.61
C GLY A 123 -3.60 -0.29 18.50
N ASP A 124 -2.57 -1.15 18.43
CA ASP A 124 -1.25 -0.87 18.98
C ASP A 124 -0.44 -0.10 17.94
N PRO A 125 -0.15 1.21 18.17
CA PRO A 125 0.51 2.04 17.17
C PRO A 125 1.96 1.61 16.90
N ILE A 126 2.63 0.89 17.81
CA ILE A 126 3.96 0.36 17.53
C ILE A 126 3.85 -0.83 16.59
N ALA A 127 2.93 -1.77 16.85
CA ALA A 127 2.73 -2.93 15.99
C ALA A 127 2.26 -2.51 14.59
N ASP A 128 1.28 -1.60 14.53
CA ASP A 128 0.72 -1.10 13.28
C ASP A 128 1.79 -0.38 12.43
N LEU A 129 2.66 0.46 13.02
CA LEU A 129 3.73 1.11 12.25
C LEU A 129 4.85 0.16 11.78
N HIS A 130 5.07 -0.97 12.45
CA HIS A 130 5.98 -2.01 11.96
C HIS A 130 5.38 -2.79 10.79
N GLU A 131 4.07 -3.08 10.84
CA GLU A 131 3.30 -3.62 9.73
C GLU A 131 3.46 -2.71 8.50
N ASP A 132 3.33 -1.39 8.67
CA ASP A 132 3.46 -0.41 7.59
C ASP A 132 4.87 -0.38 6.98
N LEU A 133 5.91 -0.35 7.81
CA LEU A 133 7.30 -0.46 7.35
C LEU A 133 7.55 -1.74 6.54
N ALA A 134 6.98 -2.87 6.98
CA ALA A 134 7.11 -4.13 6.27
C ALA A 134 6.30 -4.15 4.96
N ALA A 135 5.11 -3.56 4.95
CA ALA A 135 4.27 -3.41 3.76
C ALA A 135 5.02 -2.64 2.67
N GLU A 136 5.59 -1.48 3.00
CA GLU A 136 6.36 -0.64 2.04
C GLU A 136 7.57 -1.37 1.46
N GLN A 137 8.28 -2.16 2.26
CA GLN A 137 9.43 -2.93 1.75
C GLN A 137 9.01 -4.06 0.80
N LYS A 138 7.87 -4.72 1.06
CA LYS A 138 7.34 -5.77 0.19
C LYS A 138 6.82 -5.17 -1.11
N ALA A 139 6.08 -4.07 -1.05
CA ALA A 139 5.59 -3.35 -2.23
C ALA A 139 6.76 -2.85 -3.10
N ARG A 140 7.79 -2.23 -2.50
CA ARG A 140 9.04 -1.84 -3.20
C ARG A 140 9.68 -3.02 -3.93
N ALA A 141 9.79 -4.18 -3.28
CA ALA A 141 10.37 -5.38 -3.89
C ALA A 141 9.52 -5.89 -5.06
N THR A 142 8.18 -5.90 -4.91
CA THR A 142 7.26 -6.24 -6.00
C THR A 142 7.41 -5.29 -7.18
N TYR A 143 7.55 -3.99 -6.95
CA TYR A 143 7.83 -3.03 -8.02
C TYR A 143 9.15 -3.30 -8.74
N GLU A 144 10.22 -3.66 -8.01
CA GLU A 144 11.49 -4.05 -8.61
C GLU A 144 11.34 -5.31 -9.48
N HIS A 145 10.54 -6.29 -9.04
CA HIS A 145 10.22 -7.46 -9.86
C HIS A 145 9.46 -7.07 -11.14
N LEU A 146 8.42 -6.22 -11.03
CA LEU A 146 7.64 -5.76 -12.19
C LEU A 146 8.50 -5.00 -13.20
N ILE A 147 9.39 -4.14 -12.73
CA ILE A 147 10.34 -3.40 -13.58
C ILE A 147 11.25 -4.39 -14.34
N ASN A 148 11.71 -5.47 -13.70
CA ASN A 148 12.55 -6.48 -14.33
C ASN A 148 11.81 -7.37 -15.35
N MET A 149 10.47 -7.29 -15.42
CA MET A 149 9.64 -8.12 -16.31
C MET A 149 9.33 -7.45 -17.65
N THR A 150 9.86 -6.27 -17.94
CA THR A 150 9.64 -5.56 -19.20
C THR A 150 10.78 -4.58 -19.50
N ASP A 151 11.02 -4.33 -20.80
CA ASP A 151 11.91 -3.27 -21.27
C ASP A 151 11.14 -2.03 -21.77
N ASN A 152 9.80 -2.04 -21.67
CA ASN A 152 8.97 -0.94 -22.16
C ASN A 152 9.10 0.30 -21.26
N PRO A 153 9.70 1.41 -21.73
CA PRO A 153 9.91 2.60 -20.92
C PRO A 153 8.60 3.24 -20.45
N ASP A 154 7.52 3.14 -21.23
CA ASP A 154 6.21 3.71 -20.87
C ASP A 154 5.58 3.01 -19.66
N ILE A 155 5.98 1.77 -19.39
CA ILE A 155 5.56 0.99 -18.21
C ILE A 155 6.56 1.21 -17.08
N ILE A 156 7.86 1.18 -17.37
CA ILE A 156 8.91 1.32 -16.36
C ILE A 156 8.87 2.69 -15.68
N ASP A 157 8.60 3.77 -16.40
CA ASP A 157 8.62 5.13 -15.85
C ASP A 157 7.63 5.33 -14.68
N PRO A 158 6.32 5.04 -14.82
CA PRO A 158 5.40 5.10 -13.69
C PRO A 158 5.73 4.09 -12.58
N LEU A 159 6.24 2.89 -12.90
CA LEU A 159 6.67 1.94 -11.86
C LEU A 159 7.86 2.46 -11.05
N ARG A 160 8.80 3.17 -11.67
CA ARG A 160 9.93 3.81 -10.97
C ARG A 160 9.45 4.92 -10.04
N PHE A 161 8.46 5.70 -10.46
CA PHE A 161 7.81 6.68 -9.60
C PHE A 161 7.22 5.99 -8.35
N LEU A 162 6.35 5.00 -8.55
CA LEU A 162 5.69 4.27 -7.46
C LEU A 162 6.72 3.62 -6.52
N ARG A 163 7.70 2.89 -7.08
CA ARG A 163 8.82 2.31 -6.31
C ARG A 163 9.56 3.34 -5.45
N GLN A 164 9.73 4.56 -5.95
CA GLN A 164 10.40 5.63 -5.20
C GLN A 164 9.49 6.20 -4.10
N ARG A 165 8.17 6.19 -4.28
CA ARG A 165 7.21 6.56 -3.22
C ARG A 165 7.30 5.58 -2.06
N GLU A 166 7.42 4.28 -2.30
CA GLU A 166 7.58 3.28 -1.22
C GLU A 166 8.79 3.56 -0.33
N VAL A 167 9.90 4.02 -0.93
CA VAL A 167 11.09 4.41 -0.17
C VAL A 167 10.82 5.63 0.72
N VAL A 168 10.05 6.60 0.22
CA VAL A 168 9.67 7.78 0.99
C VAL A 168 8.68 7.41 2.09
N HIS A 169 7.66 6.62 1.79
CA HIS A 169 6.68 6.16 2.77
C HIS A 169 7.32 5.36 3.89
N PHE A 170 8.22 4.43 3.56
CA PHE A 170 9.03 3.70 4.53
C PHE A 170 9.78 4.64 5.48
N GLN A 171 10.43 5.68 4.95
CA GLN A 171 11.13 6.65 5.78
C GLN A 171 10.18 7.44 6.70
N ARG A 172 9.01 7.84 6.19
CA ARG A 172 8.00 8.58 6.96
C ARG A 172 7.37 7.73 8.06
N PHE A 173 7.11 6.44 7.80
CA PHE A 173 6.68 5.51 8.84
C PHE A 173 7.76 5.28 9.90
N GLY A 174 9.04 5.26 9.52
CA GLY A 174 10.16 5.16 10.47
C GLY A 174 10.27 6.36 11.41
N GLU A 175 10.02 7.57 10.88
CA GLU A 175 9.92 8.79 11.69
C GLU A 175 8.71 8.75 12.62
N CYS A 176 7.55 8.31 12.11
CA CYS A 176 6.34 8.12 12.93
C CYS A 176 6.58 7.12 14.07
N LEU A 177 7.24 6.00 13.79
CA LEU A 177 7.56 4.98 14.78
C LEU A 177 8.46 5.56 15.88
N SER A 178 9.46 6.35 15.49
CA SER A 178 10.35 7.04 16.43
C SER A 178 9.56 7.98 17.37
N ILE A 179 8.60 8.74 16.84
CA ILE A 179 7.72 9.61 17.63
C ILE A 179 6.88 8.79 18.62
N VAL A 180 6.22 7.73 18.15
CA VAL A 180 5.36 6.89 19.00
C VAL A 180 6.18 6.25 20.12
N GLN A 181 7.35 5.71 19.82
CA GLN A 181 8.23 5.10 20.83
C GLN A 181 8.66 6.10 21.91
N GLN A 182 9.00 7.33 21.54
CA GLN A 182 9.32 8.40 22.49
C GLN A 182 8.13 8.72 23.40
N ILE A 183 6.93 8.83 22.84
CA ILE A 183 5.70 9.09 23.62
C ILE A 183 5.44 7.96 24.61
N MET A 184 5.57 6.70 24.18
CA MET A 184 5.34 5.55 25.06
C MET A 184 6.40 5.45 26.16
N CYS A 185 7.67 5.70 25.84
CA CYS A 185 8.75 5.75 26.84
C CYS A 185 8.47 6.82 27.92
N ASN A 186 8.06 8.02 27.50
CA ASN A 186 7.73 9.11 28.42
C ASN A 186 6.51 8.78 29.30
N LYS A 187 5.48 8.11 28.74
CA LYS A 187 4.33 7.64 29.53
C LYS A 187 4.75 6.62 30.58
N HIS A 188 5.61 5.66 30.21
CA HIS A 188 6.15 4.69 31.17
C HIS A 188 6.97 5.36 32.27
N ALA A 189 7.85 6.31 31.91
CA ALA A 189 8.62 7.09 32.87
C ALA A 189 7.71 7.87 33.84
N MET A 190 6.66 8.54 33.35
CA MET A 190 5.70 9.24 34.22
C MET A 190 4.87 8.29 35.09
N SER A 191 4.46 7.12 34.56
CA SER A 191 3.72 6.12 35.34
C SER A 191 4.57 5.52 36.48
N ASN A 192 5.87 5.32 36.25
CA ASN A 192 6.81 4.83 37.26
C ASN A 192 7.21 5.93 38.26
N ALA A 193 7.29 7.19 37.83
CA ALA A 193 7.57 8.33 38.69
C ALA A 193 6.38 8.73 39.58
N ALA A 194 5.15 8.35 39.22
CA ALA A 194 3.95 8.52 40.04
C ALA A 194 3.79 7.43 41.12
N ALA A 195 4.68 6.43 41.16
CA ALA A 195 4.63 5.32 42.11
C ALA A 195 5.62 5.35 43.31
N PRO A 196 6.02 6.49 43.92
CA PRO A 196 6.64 6.46 45.23
C PRO A 196 5.58 6.69 46.32
N TYR A 197 5.48 5.74 47.26
CA TYR A 197 4.57 5.69 48.43
C TYR A 197 3.19 5.04 48.25
N SER A 198 3.16 3.71 48.12
CA SER A 198 2.44 2.92 49.14
C SER A 198 2.99 1.50 49.17
N ARG A 199 3.73 1.18 50.23
CA ARG A 199 3.88 -0.15 50.87
C ARG A 199 5.18 -0.15 51.67
N SER A 200 5.07 0.23 52.93
CA SER A 200 5.73 -0.47 54.05
C SER A 200 5.48 0.33 55.32
N ALA A 201 4.59 -0.18 56.17
CA ALA A 201 4.92 -0.44 57.57
C ALA A 201 3.73 -1.16 58.21
N TYR A 202 3.79 -2.49 58.16
CA TYR A 202 3.42 -3.26 59.33
C TYR A 202 4.30 -2.75 60.49
N SER A 203 3.70 -2.10 61.50
CA SER A 203 4.19 -2.19 62.88
C SER A 203 3.09 -1.78 63.86
N LYS A 204 2.36 -2.78 64.37
CA LYS A 204 2.23 -3.14 65.79
C LYS A 204 1.05 -4.09 65.97
#